data_AF-A0A8T4TGG6-F1
#
_entry.id   AF-A0A8T4TGG6-F1
#
_cell.length_a   1.000
_cell.length_b   1.000
_cell.length_c   1.000
_cell.angle_alpha   90.00
_cell.angle_beta   90.00
_cell.angle_gamma   90.00
#
_symmetry.space_group_name_H-M   'P 1'
#
loop_
_entity.id
_entity.type
_entity.pdbx_description
1 polymer ?
#
loop_
_entity_poly.entity_id
_entity_poly.type
_entity_poly.pdbx_seq_one_letter_code
_entity_poly.pdbx_strand_id
1 'polypeptide(L)'
;MINESIEKGIVERQRTIGFNTSAASADMLEILLHKESLIDPGFVLKHEWLKSKNKIEEKLPFKFPKKKEIIDLMFKIEEKRNLLCYGKPQKEENVQEVINDFNKLKEIFKKGGINEN
;
A
#
# COMPACT_ATOMS: atom_id res chain seq x y z
N MET A 1 -26.77 5.08 11.11
CA MET A 1 -26.28 6.47 11.15
C MET A 1 -24.76 6.54 11.08
N ILE A 2 -23.97 6.09 12.08
CA ILE A 2 -22.49 6.18 12.00
C ILE A 2 -21.89 5.29 10.89
N ASN A 3 -22.20 3.99 10.86
CA ASN A 3 -21.65 3.07 9.84
C ASN A 3 -22.04 3.51 8.42
N GLU A 4 -23.28 3.91 8.24
CA GLU A 4 -23.79 4.41 6.96
C GLU A 4 -23.10 5.71 6.50
N SER A 5 -22.72 6.59 7.44
CA SER A 5 -21.90 7.77 7.15
C SER A 5 -20.44 7.41 6.83
N ILE A 6 -19.91 6.36 7.45
CA ILE A 6 -18.57 5.81 7.14
C ILE A 6 -18.58 5.21 5.72
N GLU A 7 -19.56 4.37 5.41
CA GLU A 7 -19.74 3.72 4.10
C GLU A 7 -19.91 4.77 2.98
N LYS A 8 -20.80 5.75 3.17
CA LYS A 8 -20.92 6.90 2.25
C LYS A 8 -19.60 7.65 2.10
N GLY A 9 -18.91 7.91 3.21
CA GLY A 9 -17.60 8.56 3.19
C GLY A 9 -16.54 7.79 2.41
N ILE A 10 -16.56 6.45 2.46
CA ILE A 10 -15.66 5.57 1.71
C ILE A 10 -15.94 5.67 0.21
N VAL A 11 -17.21 5.61 -0.18
CA VAL A 11 -17.63 5.67 -1.59
C VAL A 11 -17.42 7.06 -2.20
N GLU A 12 -17.53 8.13 -1.43
CA GLU A 12 -17.33 9.50 -1.90
C GLU A 12 -15.84 9.89 -1.98
N ARG A 13 -14.96 9.22 -1.21
CA ARG A 13 -13.54 9.57 -1.08
C ARG A 13 -12.59 8.55 -1.73
N GLN A 14 -13.05 7.77 -2.71
CA GLN A 14 -12.29 6.71 -3.37
C GLN A 14 -10.90 7.16 -3.85
N ARG A 15 -10.81 8.32 -4.49
CA ARG A 15 -9.53 8.86 -4.97
C ARG A 15 -8.55 9.10 -3.83
N THR A 16 -9.02 9.68 -2.73
CA THR A 16 -8.20 9.93 -1.53
C THR A 16 -7.76 8.60 -0.90
N ILE A 17 -8.66 7.63 -0.82
CA ILE A 17 -8.35 6.29 -0.28
C ILE A 17 -7.30 5.61 -1.15
N GLY A 18 -7.48 5.58 -2.47
CA GLY A 18 -6.52 4.98 -3.39
C GLY A 18 -5.15 5.65 -3.31
N PHE A 19 -5.11 6.99 -3.29
CA PHE A 19 -3.84 7.73 -3.22
C PHE A 19 -3.11 7.49 -1.89
N ASN A 20 -3.80 7.64 -0.76
CA ASN A 20 -3.18 7.53 0.56
C ASN A 20 -2.73 6.11 0.88
N THR A 21 -3.52 5.08 0.49
CA THR A 21 -3.14 3.69 0.75
C THR A 21 -1.91 3.28 -0.06
N SER A 22 -1.80 3.71 -1.32
CA SER A 22 -0.59 3.47 -2.13
C SER A 22 0.64 4.22 -1.60
N ALA A 23 0.51 5.52 -1.32
CA ALA A 23 1.60 6.33 -0.79
C ALA A 23 2.10 5.80 0.56
N ALA A 24 1.20 5.59 1.52
CA ALA A 24 1.57 5.05 2.83
C ALA A 24 2.19 3.65 2.73
N SER A 25 1.73 2.80 1.80
CA SER A 25 2.36 1.50 1.59
C SER A 25 3.83 1.63 1.19
N ALA A 26 4.13 2.56 0.27
CA ALA A 26 5.49 2.83 -0.19
C ALA A 26 6.37 3.35 0.96
N ASP A 27 5.87 4.33 1.71
CA ASP A 27 6.57 4.92 2.86
C ASP A 27 6.88 3.87 3.93
N MET A 28 5.91 3.01 4.26
CA MET A 28 6.11 1.94 5.26
C MET A 28 7.15 0.92 4.81
N LEU A 29 7.19 0.57 3.52
CA LEU A 29 8.25 -0.29 2.99
C LEU A 29 9.60 0.41 3.06
N GLU A 30 9.69 1.68 2.68
CA GLU A 30 10.93 2.46 2.76
C GLU A 30 11.47 2.50 4.21
N ILE A 31 10.60 2.74 5.20
CA ILE A 31 10.95 2.69 6.63
C ILE A 31 11.49 1.31 7.02
N LEU A 32 10.86 0.21 6.56
CA LEU A 32 11.35 -1.15 6.81
C LEU A 32 12.77 -1.32 6.27
N LEU A 33 12.99 -0.92 5.02
CA LEU A 33 14.26 -1.11 4.35
C LEU A 33 15.39 -0.27 4.97
N HIS A 34 15.10 0.95 5.41
CA HIS A 34 16.05 1.75 6.19
C HIS A 34 16.36 1.12 7.54
N LYS A 35 15.35 0.62 8.26
CA LYS A 35 15.53 -0.06 9.54
C LYS A 35 16.44 -1.29 9.42
N GLU A 36 16.30 -2.02 8.33
CA GLU A 36 17.14 -3.18 8.00
C GLU A 36 18.49 -2.80 7.34
N SER A 37 18.80 -1.50 7.20
CA SER A 37 20.01 -0.99 6.53
C SER A 37 20.20 -1.51 5.10
N LEU A 38 19.10 -1.75 4.37
CA LEU A 38 19.10 -2.31 3.01
C LEU A 38 19.13 -1.26 1.91
N ILE A 39 18.87 0.01 2.25
CA ILE A 39 18.85 1.15 1.33
C ILE A 39 19.50 2.38 1.97
N ASP A 40 20.10 3.23 1.13
CA ASP A 40 20.71 4.49 1.55
C ASP A 40 19.66 5.55 1.91
N PRO A 41 19.94 6.52 2.81
CA PRO A 41 19.01 7.59 3.20
C PRO A 41 18.41 8.43 2.05
N GLY A 42 19.05 8.44 0.87
CA GLY A 42 18.54 9.12 -0.32
C GLY A 42 17.72 8.23 -1.27
N PHE A 43 17.52 6.96 -0.92
CA PHE A 43 16.70 6.05 -1.70
C PHE A 43 15.23 6.46 -1.59
N VAL A 44 14.56 6.53 -2.74
CA VAL A 44 13.13 6.84 -2.81
C VAL A 44 12.42 5.71 -3.52
N LEU A 45 11.51 5.04 -2.82
CA LEU A 45 10.68 4.00 -3.41
C LEU A 45 9.61 4.61 -4.31
N LYS A 46 9.73 4.40 -5.62
CA LYS A 46 8.73 4.89 -6.57
C LYS A 46 7.54 3.95 -6.62
N HIS A 47 6.33 4.47 -6.37
CA HIS A 47 5.09 3.69 -6.49
C HIS A 47 4.92 3.02 -7.86
N GLU A 48 5.46 3.61 -8.94
CA GLU A 48 5.46 3.03 -10.29
C GLU A 48 6.17 1.66 -10.38
N TRP A 49 7.05 1.34 -9.43
CA TRP A 49 7.69 0.03 -9.36
C TRP A 49 6.72 -1.04 -8.85
N LEU A 50 5.74 -0.66 -8.02
CA LEU A 50 4.72 -1.55 -7.47
C LEU A 50 3.68 -1.99 -8.52
N LYS A 51 3.70 -1.39 -9.72
CA LYS A 51 2.89 -1.82 -10.87
C LYS A 51 3.39 -3.11 -11.52
N SER A 52 4.57 -3.61 -11.14
CA SER A 52 5.13 -4.84 -11.70
C SER A 52 5.97 -5.57 -10.67
N LYS A 53 5.60 -6.82 -10.37
CA LYS A 53 6.34 -7.68 -9.43
C LYS A 53 7.79 -7.90 -9.90
N ASN A 54 8.01 -8.08 -11.20
CA ASN A 54 9.37 -8.26 -11.72
C ASN A 54 10.20 -6.99 -11.54
N LYS A 55 9.62 -5.82 -11.81
CA LYS A 55 10.31 -4.53 -11.67
C LYS A 55 10.70 -4.23 -10.23
N ILE A 56 9.84 -4.52 -9.26
CA ILE A 56 10.16 -4.30 -7.85
C ILE A 56 11.16 -5.33 -7.32
N GLU A 57 11.13 -6.58 -7.80
CA GLU A 57 12.14 -7.60 -7.48
C GLU A 57 13.53 -7.22 -8.02
N GLU A 58 13.62 -6.64 -9.22
CA GLU A 58 14.86 -6.10 -9.78
C GLU A 58 15.39 -4.90 -8.97
N LYS A 59 14.49 -4.03 -8.48
CA LYS A 59 14.87 -2.84 -7.72
C LYS A 59 15.22 -3.14 -6.26
N LEU A 60 14.64 -4.20 -5.70
CA LEU A 60 14.88 -4.65 -4.33
C LEU A 60 15.45 -6.08 -4.36
N PRO A 61 16.67 -6.31 -4.88
CA PRO A 61 17.21 -7.66 -5.07
C PRO A 61 17.55 -8.38 -3.76
N PHE A 62 17.57 -7.67 -2.64
CA PHE A 62 17.87 -8.18 -1.32
C PHE A 62 16.67 -8.86 -0.64
N LYS A 63 16.96 -9.60 0.45
CA LYS A 63 15.95 -10.28 1.27
C LYS A 63 15.56 -9.40 2.44
N PHE A 64 14.26 -9.35 2.75
CA PHE A 64 13.72 -8.72 3.95
C PHE A 64 12.51 -9.53 4.47
N PRO A 65 12.15 -9.39 5.76
CA PRO A 65 11.06 -10.14 6.36
C PRO A 65 9.77 -9.99 5.55
N LYS A 66 9.10 -11.11 5.27
CA LYS A 66 7.79 -11.14 4.58
C LYS A 66 7.77 -10.47 3.20
N LYS A 67 8.92 -10.29 2.53
CA LYS A 67 9.05 -9.67 1.21
C LYS A 67 7.95 -10.04 0.22
N LYS A 68 7.76 -11.33 -0.06
CA LYS A 68 6.73 -11.80 -1.01
C LYS A 68 5.33 -11.33 -0.64
N GLU A 69 4.95 -11.45 0.64
CA GLU A 69 3.63 -11.09 1.15
C GLU A 69 3.40 -9.57 1.06
N ILE A 70 4.42 -8.77 1.39
CA ILE A 70 4.42 -7.31 1.27
C ILE A 70 4.25 -6.90 -0.20
N ILE A 71 5.10 -7.41 -1.10
CA ILE A 71 5.05 -7.08 -2.53
C ILE A 71 3.71 -7.49 -3.16
N ASP A 72 3.18 -8.66 -2.80
CA ASP A 72 1.89 -9.12 -3.28
C ASP A 72 0.73 -8.20 -2.85
N LEU A 73 0.72 -7.72 -1.60
CA LEU A 73 -0.29 -6.78 -1.10
C LEU A 73 -0.16 -5.40 -1.74
N MET A 74 1.06 -4.87 -1.82
CA MET A 74 1.31 -3.56 -2.42
C MET A 74 0.92 -3.53 -3.91
N PHE A 75 1.17 -4.63 -4.64
CA PHE A 75 0.74 -4.76 -6.02
C PHE A 75 -0.80 -4.68 -6.16
N LYS A 76 -1.54 -5.38 -5.29
CA LYS A 76 -3.01 -5.32 -5.28
C LYS A 76 -3.55 -3.93 -4.97
N ILE A 77 -2.90 -3.24 -4.02
CA ILE A 77 -3.25 -1.86 -3.67
C ILE A 77 -3.00 -0.93 -4.86
N GLU A 78 -1.86 -1.03 -5.54
CA GLU A 78 -1.51 -0.17 -6.68
C GLU A 78 -2.40 -0.41 -7.91
N GLU A 79 -2.79 -1.67 -8.17
CA GLU A 79 -3.72 -2.03 -9.23
C GLU A 79 -5.08 -1.35 -9.03
N LYS A 80 -5.65 -1.48 -7.82
CA LYS A 80 -6.93 -0.86 -7.47
C LYS A 80 -6.83 0.65 -7.34
N ARG A 81 -5.70 1.20 -6.87
CA ARG A 81 -5.43 2.64 -6.82
C ARG A 81 -5.64 3.30 -8.18
N ASN A 82 -5.21 2.67 -9.27
CA ASN A 82 -5.45 3.24 -10.62
C ASN A 82 -6.94 3.30 -10.96
N LEU A 83 -7.72 2.28 -10.58
CA LEU A 83 -9.18 2.28 -10.75
C LEU A 83 -9.85 3.36 -9.88
N LEU A 84 -9.46 3.49 -8.62
CA LEU A 84 -10.06 4.45 -7.68
C LEU A 84 -9.67 5.91 -7.99
N CYS A 85 -8.45 6.16 -8.49
CA CYS A 85 -7.98 7.52 -8.73
C CYS A 85 -8.39 8.07 -10.11
N TYR A 86 -8.32 7.22 -11.15
CA TYR A 86 -8.49 7.64 -12.55
C TYR A 86 -9.66 6.96 -13.27
N GLY A 87 -10.21 5.87 -12.71
CA GLY A 87 -11.35 5.17 -13.29
C GLY A 87 -12.68 5.85 -13.00
N LYS A 88 -13.75 5.21 -13.49
CA LYS A 88 -15.12 5.54 -13.07
C LYS A 88 -15.29 5.18 -11.59
N PRO A 89 -16.23 5.82 -10.86
CA PRO A 89 -16.57 5.44 -9.49
C PRO A 89 -16.75 3.93 -9.38
N GLN A 90 -15.99 3.32 -8.47
CA GLN A 90 -16.02 1.89 -8.24
C GLN A 90 -17.10 1.54 -7.22
N LYS A 91 -17.51 0.27 -7.23
CA LYS A 91 -18.38 -0.29 -6.19
C LYS A 91 -17.66 -0.24 -4.85
N GLU A 92 -18.43 -0.06 -3.79
CA GLU A 92 -17.95 -0.03 -2.41
C GLU A 92 -17.06 -1.23 -2.07
N GLU A 93 -17.42 -2.42 -2.54
CA GLU A 93 -16.65 -3.67 -2.39
C GLU A 93 -15.18 -3.50 -2.80
N ASN A 94 -14.91 -2.83 -3.93
CA ASN A 94 -13.55 -2.61 -4.43
C ASN A 94 -12.77 -1.64 -3.51
N VAL A 95 -13.45 -0.62 -2.99
CA VAL A 95 -12.83 0.35 -2.08
C VAL A 95 -12.51 -0.31 -0.74
N GLN A 96 -13.44 -1.11 -0.23
CA GLN A 96 -13.27 -1.87 1.00
C GLN A 96 -12.16 -2.91 0.88
N GLU A 97 -12.01 -3.52 -0.29
CA GLU A 97 -10.92 -4.46 -0.56
C GLU A 97 -9.55 -3.78 -0.46
N VAL A 98 -9.40 -2.55 -0.98
CA VAL A 98 -8.17 -1.76 -0.83
C VAL A 98 -7.88 -1.47 0.64
N ILE A 99 -8.90 -1.04 1.39
CA ILE A 99 -8.75 -0.75 2.83
C ILE A 99 -8.33 -2.02 3.57
N ASN A 100 -8.93 -3.17 3.25
CA ASN A 100 -8.62 -4.44 3.88
C ASN A 100 -7.21 -4.93 3.54
N ASP A 101 -6.79 -4.80 2.27
CA ASP A 101 -5.42 -5.14 1.85
C ASP A 101 -4.39 -4.22 2.53
N PHE A 102 -4.68 -2.93 2.64
CA PHE A 102 -3.85 -1.97 3.37
C PHE A 102 -3.77 -2.27 4.87
N ASN A 103 -4.87 -2.62 5.51
CA ASN A 103 -4.88 -3.00 6.93
C ASN A 103 -4.07 -4.28 7.17
N LYS A 104 -4.15 -5.28 6.27
CA LYS A 104 -3.28 -6.47 6.35
C LYS A 104 -1.81 -6.09 6.23
N LEU A 105 -1.48 -5.21 5.29
CA LEU A 105 -0.13 -4.72 5.09
C LEU A 105 0.38 -3.99 6.35
N LYS A 106 -0.44 -3.12 6.96
CA LYS A 106 -0.13 -2.47 8.23
C LYS A 106 0.18 -3.46 9.34
N GLU A 107 -0.62 -4.51 9.48
CA GLU A 107 -0.39 -5.55 10.49
C GLU A 107 0.92 -6.32 10.29
N ILE A 108 1.33 -6.54 9.04
CA ILE A 108 2.64 -7.14 8.73
C ILE A 108 3.78 -6.23 9.21
N PHE A 109 3.72 -4.94 8.87
CA PHE A 109 4.74 -3.97 9.28
C PHE A 109 4.77 -3.76 10.80
N LYS A 110 3.61 -3.73 11.46
CA LYS A 110 3.49 -3.64 12.92
C LYS A 110 4.14 -4.82 13.62
N LYS A 111 3.91 -6.04 13.12
CA LYS A 111 4.61 -7.25 13.61
C LYS A 111 6.12 -7.22 13.34
N GLY A 112 6.56 -6.51 12.30
CA GLY A 112 7.97 -6.19 12.03
C GLY A 112 8.56 -5.06 12.90
N GLY A 113 7.78 -4.52 13.83
CA GLY A 113 8.21 -3.44 14.73
C GLY A 113 8.28 -2.08 14.05
N ILE A 114 7.44 -1.82 13.05
CA ILE A 114 7.15 -0.49 12.52
C ILE A 114 5.84 -0.02 13.15
N ASN A 115 5.94 0.89 14.11
CA ASN A 115 4.78 1.46 14.78
C ASN A 115 4.45 2.82 14.18
N GLU A 116 3.15 3.12 14.08
CA GLU A 116 2.67 4.48 13.88
C GLU A 116 2.99 5.26 15.17
N ASN A 117 3.85 6.28 15.07
CA ASN A 117 4.08 7.23 16.16
C ASN A 117 2.85 8.13 16.36
#